data_AF-A0A534HUJ5-F1
#
_entry.id   AF-A0A534HUJ5-F1
#
_cell.length_a   1.000
_cell.length_b   1.000
_cell.length_c   1.000
_cell.angle_alpha   90.00
_cell.angle_beta   90.00
_cell.angle_gamma   90.00
#
_symmetry.space_group_name_H-M   'P 1'
#
loop_
_entity.id
_entity.type
_entity.pdbx_description
1 polymer ?
#
loop_
_entity_poly.entity_id
_entity_poly.type
_entity_poly.pdbx_seq_one_letter_code
_entity_poly.pdbx_strand_id
1 'polypeptide(L)' 'MVSKSTIQEQMAKQEYKYGFVSDLDEEMVPKGLSEDVVRLISHKKNEPDW' A
#
# COMPACT_ATOMS: atom_id res chain seq x y z
N MET A 1 7.76 -42.43 13.89
CA MET A 1 6.75 -41.61 14.60
C MET A 1 7.27 -40.19 14.62
N VAL A 2 6.58 -39.23 13.99
CA VAL A 2 6.99 -37.81 14.04
C VAL A 2 6.38 -37.18 15.29
N SER A 3 7.22 -36.51 16.09
CA SER A 3 6.79 -35.90 17.35
C SER A 3 6.05 -34.58 17.10
N LYS A 4 5.11 -34.23 18.00
CA LYS A 4 4.28 -33.01 17.89
C LYS A 4 5.13 -31.73 17.82
N SER A 5 6.28 -31.68 18.48
CA SER A 5 7.19 -30.51 18.42
C SER A 5 7.80 -30.34 17.04
N THR A 6 8.19 -31.43 16.38
CA THR A 6 8.75 -31.40 15.01
C THR A 6 7.77 -30.80 14.01
N ILE A 7 6.48 -31.11 14.13
CA ILE A 7 5.43 -30.56 13.26
C ILE A 7 5.25 -29.06 13.51
N GLN A 8 5.26 -28.64 14.79
CA GLN A 8 5.14 -27.22 15.15
C GLN A 8 6.30 -26.38 14.63
N GLU A 9 7.54 -26.88 14.78
CA GLU A 9 8.72 -26.22 14.23
C GLU A 9 8.68 -26.11 12.71
N GLN A 10 8.15 -27.12 12.01
CA GLN A 10 7.99 -27.06 10.57
C GLN A 10 6.97 -26.01 10.14
N MET A 11 5.81 -25.93 10.82
CA MET A 11 4.79 -24.92 10.50
C MET A 11 5.27 -23.49 10.81
N ALA A 12 6.01 -23.30 11.91
CA ALA A 12 6.57 -22.01 12.28
C ALA A 12 7.67 -21.53 11.31
N LYS A 13 8.37 -22.46 10.64
CA LYS A 13 9.37 -22.16 9.61
C LYS A 13 8.78 -21.91 8.22
N GLN A 14 7.46 -22.09 8.03
CA GLN A 14 6.84 -21.81 6.74
C GLN A 14 6.72 -20.30 6.53
N GLU A 15 7.30 -19.81 5.44
CA GLU A 15 7.12 -18.42 5.02
C GLU A 15 5.64 -18.16 4.66
N TYR A 16 5.16 -16.99 5.04
CA TYR A 16 3.79 -16.56 4.76
C TYR A 16 3.62 -16.35 3.26
N LYS A 17 2.90 -17.27 2.60
CA LYS A 17 2.80 -17.35 1.13
C LYS A 17 1.81 -16.37 0.51
N TYR A 18 1.06 -15.63 1.31
CA TYR A 18 -0.04 -14.81 0.84
C TYR A 18 0.19 -13.36 1.23
N GLY A 19 0.41 -12.50 0.26
CA GLY A 19 0.48 -11.05 0.45
C GLY A 19 -0.01 -10.39 -0.83
N PHE A 20 -0.70 -9.26 -0.71
CA PHE A 20 -0.99 -8.43 -1.88
C PHE A 20 0.08 -7.34 -1.94
N VAL A 21 0.63 -7.14 -3.14
CA VAL A 21 1.43 -5.97 -3.47
C VAL A 21 0.63 -5.22 -4.51
N SER A 22 0.38 -3.94 -4.24
CA SER A 22 -0.27 -3.05 -5.19
C SER A 22 0.69 -1.92 -5.48
N ASP A 23 1.02 -1.75 -6.75
CA ASP A 23 1.70 -0.54 -7.20
C ASP A 23 0.69 0.60 -7.11
N LEU A 24 1.00 1.60 -6.27
CA LEU A 24 0.22 2.82 -6.15
C LEU A 24 0.93 3.91 -6.92
N ASP A 25 0.19 4.59 -7.79
CA ASP A 25 0.70 5.80 -8.43
C ASP A 25 0.71 6.94 -7.41
N GLU A 26 1.89 7.53 -7.22
CA GLU A 26 2.09 8.71 -6.37
C GLU A 26 2.71 9.83 -7.21
N GLU A 27 2.24 11.05 -6.99
CA GLU A 27 2.82 12.25 -7.58
C GLU A 27 3.06 13.30 -6.50
N MET A 28 4.25 13.90 -6.53
CA MET A 28 4.66 14.92 -5.58
C MET A 28 4.30 16.31 -6.09
N VAL A 29 3.60 17.07 -5.26
CA VAL A 29 3.33 18.51 -5.48
C VAL A 29 4.23 19.36 -4.58
N PRO A 30 4.45 20.65 -4.90
CA PRO A 30 5.21 21.56 -4.05
C PRO A 30 4.69 21.57 -2.61
N LYS A 31 5.59 21.76 -1.64
CA LYS A 31 5.22 21.86 -0.23
C LYS A 31 4.35 23.10 0.01
N GLY A 32 3.25 22.91 0.74
CA GLY A 32 2.30 23.97 1.08
C GLY A 32 0.94 23.78 0.39
N LEU A 33 -0.09 24.42 0.94
CA LEU A 33 -1.45 24.36 0.41
C LEU A 33 -1.86 25.78 -0.04
N SER A 34 -1.73 26.05 -1.34
CA SER A 34 -2.25 27.26 -1.98
C SER A 34 -3.42 26.91 -2.89
N GLU A 35 -4.21 27.90 -3.30
CA GLU A 35 -5.32 27.69 -4.23
C GLU A 35 -4.86 27.06 -5.55
N ASP A 36 -3.70 27.48 -6.05
CA ASP A 36 -3.10 26.90 -7.28
C ASP A 36 -2.77 25.41 -7.12
N VAL A 37 -2.27 25.00 -5.95
CA VAL A 37 -1.98 23.59 -5.64
C VAL A 37 -3.28 22.79 -5.54
N VAL A 38 -4.34 23.35 -4.94
CA VAL A 38 -5.65 22.71 -4.85
C VAL A 38 -6.26 22.50 -6.24
N ARG A 39 -6.25 23.52 -7.11
CA ARG A 39 -6.72 23.40 -8.50
C ARG A 39 -5.94 22.37 -9.29
N LEU A 40 -4.61 22.34 -9.12
CA LEU A 40 -3.75 21.34 -9.75
C LEU A 40 -4.13 19.91 -9.35
N ILE A 41 -4.36 19.66 -8.05
CA ILE A 41 -4.77 18.35 -7.53
C ILE A 41 -6.16 17.98 -8.05
N SER A 42 -7.11 18.92 -8.00
CA SER A 42 -8.49 18.73 -8.44
C SER A 42 -8.56 18.36 -9.93
N HIS A 43 -7.87 19.09 -10.81
CA HIS A 43 -7.78 18.75 -12.23
C HIS A 43 -7.16 17.38 -12.48
N LYS A 44 -6.08 17.02 -11.77
CA LYS A 44 -5.45 15.69 -11.91
C LYS A 44 -6.36 14.56 -11.48
N LYS A 45 -7.20 14.78 -10.46
CA LYS A 45 -8.16 13.79 -9.97
C LYS A 45 -9.49 13.80 -10.71
N ASN A 46 -9.65 14.66 -11.72
CA ASN A 46 -10.92 14.87 -12.43
C ASN A 46 -12.07 15.19 -11.46
N GLU A 47 -11.78 15.96 -10.42
CA GLU A 47 -12.79 16.45 -9.50
C GLU A 47 -13.63 17.55 -10.16
N PRO A 48 -14.91 17.66 -9.79
CA PRO A 48 -15.79 18.70 -10.32
C PRO A 48 -15.54 20.08 -9.69
N ASP A 49 -15.93 21.15 -10.38
CA ASP A 49 -15.59 22.54 -10.02
C ASP A 49 -16.38 23.15 -8.84
N TRP A 50 -17.21 22.36 -8.13
CA TRP A 50 -18.21 22.86 -7.15
C TRP A 50 -17.78 22.81 -5.70
#